data_AF-A0A843FE61-F1
#
_entry.id   AF-A0A843FE61-F1
#
_cell.length_a   1.000
_cell.length_b   1.000
_cell.length_c   1.000
_cell.angle_alpha   90.00
_cell.angle_beta   90.00
_cell.angle_gamma   90.00
#
_symmetry.space_group_name_H-M   'P 1'
#
loop_
_entity.id
_entity.type
_entity.pdbx_description
1 polymer ?
#
loop_
_entity_poly.entity_id
_entity_poly.type
_entity_poly.pdbx_seq_one_letter_code
_entity_poly.pdbx_strand_id
1 'polypeptide(L)'
;YVKDDDTLDKAIELMRSLDIRTVPVVMSDGKVKGVIGMKEVIDNNWTDGYRSLADMNDIKISVSSVCTNNAESISWDSDIETAAEIMCKNGISTLPVLESGSAVGVITQYDILEIVAACRQREMLFVQLSGLSDSDKEYSDQIYEYIQSEISKISKVGTPSSLTFHYGKYNEGGDRQKYSVSGRLALDSEVFTAKEVGWDIAKVSNDLMKKLTAAVMERKDAKDTYRKRKK
;
A
#
# COMPACT_ATOMS: atom_id res chain seq x y z
N TYR A 1 -12.01 -7.45 23.23
CA TYR A 1 -11.32 -8.27 24.25
C TYR A 1 -12.36 -9.05 25.04
N VAL A 2 -11.93 -10.06 25.80
CA VAL A 2 -12.75 -10.78 26.80
C VAL A 2 -12.17 -10.58 28.19
N LYS A 3 -13.00 -10.70 29.22
CA LYS A 3 -12.52 -10.70 30.62
C LYS A 3 -11.94 -12.06 30.99
N ASP A 4 -11.13 -12.11 32.04
CA ASP A 4 -10.51 -13.35 32.51
C ASP A 4 -11.53 -14.35 33.11
N ASP A 5 -12.63 -13.85 33.66
CA ASP A 5 -13.76 -14.65 34.15
C ASP A 5 -14.80 -15.01 33.07
N ASP A 6 -14.63 -14.51 31.84
CA ASP A 6 -15.50 -14.91 30.71
C ASP A 6 -15.29 -16.38 30.33
N THR A 7 -16.30 -16.97 29.69
CA THR A 7 -16.26 -18.34 29.18
C THR A 7 -15.56 -18.44 27.83
N LEU A 8 -14.97 -19.59 27.53
CA LEU A 8 -14.41 -19.92 26.22
C LEU A 8 -15.42 -19.72 25.09
N ASP A 9 -16.69 -20.08 25.30
CA ASP A 9 -17.77 -19.91 24.32
C ASP A 9 -17.92 -18.44 23.88
N LYS A 10 -17.91 -17.52 24.86
CA LYS A 10 -17.96 -16.08 24.60
C LYS A 10 -16.76 -15.58 23.80
N ALA A 11 -15.57 -16.13 24.04
CA ALA A 11 -14.39 -15.79 23.24
C ALA A 11 -14.54 -16.28 21.79
N ILE A 12 -15.11 -17.48 21.58
CA ILE A 12 -15.36 -18.04 20.25
C ILE A 12 -16.46 -17.25 19.51
N GLU A 13 -17.53 -16.87 20.19
CA GLU A 13 -18.57 -15.99 19.62
C GLU A 13 -17.97 -14.65 19.19
N LEU A 14 -17.07 -14.07 20.00
CA LEU A 14 -16.39 -12.83 19.65
C LEU A 14 -15.46 -13.01 18.44
N MET A 15 -14.68 -14.10 18.41
CA MET A 15 -13.84 -14.47 17.25
C MET A 15 -14.66 -14.56 15.98
N ARG A 16 -15.81 -15.26 16.02
CA ARG A 16 -16.73 -15.44 14.88
C ARG A 16 -17.37 -14.13 14.43
N SER A 17 -17.86 -13.33 15.38
CA SER A 17 -18.59 -12.08 15.07
C SER A 17 -17.69 -10.98 14.50
N LEU A 18 -16.41 -10.97 14.87
CA LEU A 18 -15.43 -9.97 14.41
C LEU A 18 -14.50 -10.51 13.31
N ASP A 19 -14.67 -11.77 12.89
CA ASP A 19 -13.77 -12.48 11.96
C ASP A 19 -12.28 -12.41 12.37
N ILE A 20 -12.03 -12.51 13.68
CA ILE A 20 -10.68 -12.51 14.26
C ILE A 20 -10.36 -13.86 14.86
N ARG A 21 -9.08 -14.26 14.81
CA ARG A 21 -8.62 -15.58 15.29
C ARG A 21 -8.09 -15.59 16.71
N THR A 22 -7.85 -14.40 17.26
CA THR A 22 -7.21 -14.21 18.55
C THR A 22 -7.83 -12.99 19.23
N VAL A 23 -8.07 -13.10 20.54
CA VAL A 23 -8.71 -12.08 21.35
C VAL A 23 -7.86 -11.81 22.59
N PRO A 24 -7.60 -10.53 22.95
CA PRO A 24 -6.96 -10.19 24.22
C PRO A 24 -7.83 -10.56 25.42
N VAL A 25 -7.18 -11.06 26.47
CA VAL A 25 -7.78 -11.36 27.78
C VAL A 25 -7.36 -10.29 28.76
N VAL A 26 -8.34 -9.59 29.34
CA VAL A 26 -8.13 -8.43 30.20
C VAL A 26 -8.61 -8.77 31.61
N MET A 27 -7.80 -8.45 32.61
CA MET A 27 -8.15 -8.61 34.02
C MET A 27 -9.15 -7.53 34.46
N SER A 28 -9.78 -7.74 35.61
CA SER A 28 -10.70 -6.77 36.21
C SER A 28 -10.09 -5.39 36.46
N ASP A 29 -8.76 -5.28 36.59
CA ASP A 29 -8.04 -4.01 36.78
C ASP A 29 -7.68 -3.28 35.46
N GLY A 30 -8.10 -3.82 34.31
CA GLY A 30 -7.86 -3.23 32.99
C GLY A 30 -6.55 -3.65 32.32
N LYS A 31 -5.68 -4.38 33.01
CA LYS A 31 -4.42 -4.86 32.44
C LYS A 31 -4.63 -6.10 31.58
N VAL A 32 -3.80 -6.23 30.54
CA VAL A 32 -3.79 -7.43 29.71
C VAL A 32 -3.14 -8.58 30.48
N LYS A 33 -3.90 -9.66 30.64
CA LYS A 33 -3.40 -10.93 31.18
C LYS A 33 -2.67 -11.74 30.10
N GLY A 34 -3.21 -11.71 28.89
CA GLY A 34 -2.76 -12.57 27.81
C GLY A 34 -3.68 -12.52 26.60
N VAL A 35 -3.65 -13.59 25.80
CA VAL A 35 -4.50 -13.77 24.63
C VAL A 35 -5.11 -15.15 24.62
N ILE A 36 -6.24 -15.28 23.93
CA ILE A 36 -6.85 -16.55 23.60
C ILE A 36 -7.09 -16.59 22.09
N GLY A 37 -6.64 -17.66 21.43
CA GLY A 37 -6.81 -17.85 20.00
C GLY A 37 -7.32 -19.25 19.66
N MET A 38 -7.38 -19.52 18.36
CA MET A 38 -7.84 -20.82 17.84
C MET A 38 -7.02 -22.00 18.35
N LYS A 39 -5.74 -21.79 18.69
CA LYS A 39 -4.88 -22.82 19.27
C LYS A 39 -5.44 -23.30 20.61
N GLU A 40 -5.76 -22.38 21.53
CA GLU A 40 -6.34 -22.72 22.82
C GLU A 40 -7.73 -23.36 22.66
N VAL A 41 -8.53 -22.92 21.70
CA VAL A 41 -9.84 -23.54 21.40
C VAL A 41 -9.67 -25.00 20.98
N ILE A 42 -8.73 -25.28 20.07
CA ILE A 42 -8.46 -26.62 19.55
C ILE A 42 -7.85 -27.52 20.64
N ASP A 43 -6.84 -27.02 21.36
CA ASP A 43 -6.12 -27.78 22.38
C ASP A 43 -7.03 -28.20 23.55
N ASN A 44 -8.16 -27.52 23.76
CA ASN A 44 -9.16 -27.83 24.78
C ASN A 44 -10.34 -28.67 24.26
N ASN A 45 -10.22 -29.31 23.09
CA ASN A 45 -11.23 -30.21 22.51
C ASN A 45 -12.64 -29.57 22.40
N TRP A 46 -12.70 -28.25 22.18
CA TRP A 46 -13.98 -27.59 21.97
C TRP A 46 -14.55 -28.00 20.61
N THR A 47 -15.71 -28.68 20.62
CA THR A 47 -16.41 -29.14 19.42
C THR A 47 -17.81 -28.54 19.38
N ASP A 48 -18.18 -28.04 18.21
CA ASP A 48 -19.46 -27.41 17.92
C ASP A 48 -20.56 -28.51 17.91
N GLY A 49 -21.10 -28.85 19.08
CA GLY A 49 -22.40 -29.50 19.20
C GLY A 49 -22.52 -31.03 19.05
N TYR A 50 -21.43 -31.80 18.96
CA TYR A 50 -21.51 -33.28 19.06
C TYR A 50 -21.20 -33.79 20.48
N ARG A 51 -21.85 -33.21 21.49
CA ARG A 51 -21.89 -33.81 22.83
C ARG A 51 -23.09 -34.77 22.89
N SER A 52 -22.80 -36.06 23.02
CA SER A 52 -23.82 -37.09 23.30
C SER A 52 -24.59 -36.72 24.58
N LEU A 53 -25.89 -37.01 24.61
CA LEU A 53 -26.82 -36.79 25.74
C LEU A 53 -26.36 -37.39 27.09
N ALA A 54 -25.25 -38.15 27.12
CA ALA A 54 -24.70 -38.81 28.29
C ALA A 54 -23.64 -37.98 29.06
N ASP A 55 -23.05 -36.92 28.47
CA ASP A 55 -21.96 -36.14 29.09
C ASP A 55 -22.41 -34.74 29.54
N MET A 56 -23.53 -34.68 30.27
CA MET A 56 -24.01 -33.47 30.94
C MET A 56 -23.16 -33.12 32.18
N ASN A 57 -21.89 -32.78 31.97
CA ASN A 57 -21.23 -31.83 32.85
C ASN A 57 -21.03 -30.55 32.03
N ASP A 58 -21.85 -29.53 32.32
CA ASP A 58 -21.70 -28.14 31.86
C ASP A 58 -20.39 -27.55 32.42
N ILE A 59 -19.25 -28.06 31.98
CA ILE A 59 -17.94 -27.49 32.33
C ILE A 59 -17.78 -26.23 31.48
N LYS A 60 -18.22 -25.11 32.04
CA LYS A 60 -17.89 -23.77 31.54
C LYS A 60 -16.41 -23.55 31.74
N ILE A 61 -15.64 -23.71 30.67
CA ILE A 61 -14.20 -23.43 30.67
C ILE A 61 -14.02 -21.91 30.73
N SER A 62 -13.37 -21.42 31.78
CA SER A 62 -13.02 -20.01 31.88
C SER A 62 -11.87 -19.67 30.93
N VAL A 63 -11.90 -18.48 30.34
CA VAL A 63 -10.81 -17.99 29.48
C VAL A 63 -9.50 -17.96 30.27
N SER A 64 -9.54 -17.53 31.54
CA SER A 64 -8.36 -17.50 32.42
C SER A 64 -7.65 -18.83 32.60
N SER A 65 -8.36 -19.96 32.50
CA SER A 65 -7.77 -21.30 32.67
C SER A 65 -7.05 -21.82 31.42
N VAL A 66 -7.29 -21.22 30.26
CA VAL A 66 -6.77 -21.71 28.98
C VAL A 66 -5.97 -20.69 28.18
N CYS A 67 -6.06 -19.40 28.52
CA CYS A 67 -5.37 -18.34 27.79
C CYS A 67 -3.85 -18.45 27.88
N THR A 68 -3.17 -18.03 26.82
CA THR A 68 -1.72 -17.82 26.85
C THR A 68 -1.42 -16.53 27.61
N ASN A 69 -0.79 -16.66 28.79
CA ASN A 69 -0.39 -15.53 29.63
C ASN A 69 0.82 -14.79 29.05
N ASN A 70 1.00 -13.53 29.46
CA ASN A 70 2.14 -12.69 29.06
C ASN A 70 2.30 -12.62 27.53
N ALA A 71 1.17 -12.40 26.85
CA ALA A 71 1.17 -12.23 25.41
C ALA A 71 2.04 -11.02 25.03
N GLU A 72 2.85 -11.21 23.99
CA GLU A 72 3.58 -10.12 23.35
C GLU A 72 2.59 -9.04 22.91
N SER A 73 2.92 -7.79 23.21
CA SER A 73 2.06 -6.64 22.98
C SER A 73 2.88 -5.48 22.43
N ILE A 74 2.19 -4.48 21.90
CA ILE A 74 2.83 -3.30 21.32
C ILE A 74 2.21 -2.01 21.88
N SER A 75 2.99 -0.95 21.98
CA SER A 75 2.47 0.36 22.39
C SER A 75 1.67 1.01 21.26
N TRP A 76 0.64 1.78 21.61
CA TRP A 76 -0.25 2.46 20.65
C TRP A 76 0.46 3.49 19.76
N ASP A 77 1.62 3.98 20.19
CA ASP A 77 2.47 4.95 19.50
C ASP A 77 3.64 4.30 18.74
N SER A 78 3.70 2.97 18.68
CA SER A 78 4.75 2.24 17.95
C SER A 78 4.47 2.18 16.45
N ASP A 79 5.54 2.13 15.67
CA ASP A 79 5.46 1.99 14.22
C ASP A 79 4.98 0.59 13.80
N ILE A 80 4.31 0.54 12.65
CA ILE A 80 3.81 -0.72 12.07
C ILE A 80 4.92 -1.70 11.71
N GLU A 81 6.12 -1.20 11.39
CA GLU A 81 7.32 -2.00 11.16
C GLU A 81 7.68 -2.82 12.40
N THR A 82 7.66 -2.20 13.58
CA THR A 82 7.90 -2.89 14.86
C THR A 82 6.86 -3.99 15.11
N ALA A 83 5.58 -3.73 14.80
CA ALA A 83 4.54 -4.75 14.89
C ALA A 83 4.85 -5.97 14.00
N ALA A 84 5.25 -5.72 12.74
CA ALA A 84 5.61 -6.77 11.79
C ALA A 84 6.84 -7.57 12.24
N GLU A 85 7.86 -6.91 12.80
CA GLU A 85 9.05 -7.57 13.34
C GLU A 85 8.73 -8.48 14.52
N ILE A 86 7.94 -8.01 15.49
CA ILE A 86 7.51 -8.81 16.65
C ILE A 86 6.71 -10.03 16.17
N MET A 87 5.76 -9.83 15.24
CA MET A 87 4.96 -10.91 14.66
C MET A 87 5.84 -11.97 13.98
N CYS A 88 6.78 -11.55 13.12
CA CYS A 88 7.70 -12.44 12.42
C CYS A 88 8.63 -13.20 13.39
N LYS A 89 9.23 -12.48 14.33
CA LYS A 89 10.20 -13.04 15.29
C LYS A 89 9.56 -14.11 16.18
N ASN A 90 8.33 -13.87 16.62
CA ASN A 90 7.64 -14.74 17.59
C ASN A 90 6.70 -15.75 16.91
N GLY A 91 6.53 -15.70 15.59
CA GLY A 91 5.62 -16.58 14.86
C GLY A 91 4.15 -16.36 15.23
N ILE A 92 3.78 -15.12 15.55
CA ILE A 92 2.41 -14.74 15.96
C ILE A 92 1.79 -13.80 14.93
N SER A 93 0.45 -13.82 14.83
CA SER A 93 -0.30 -13.09 13.81
C SER A 93 -1.16 -11.96 14.37
N THR A 94 -1.10 -11.71 15.68
CA THR A 94 -1.95 -10.76 16.40
C THR A 94 -1.20 -10.18 17.59
N LEU A 95 -1.30 -8.88 17.79
CA LEU A 95 -0.75 -8.16 18.93
C LEU A 95 -1.84 -7.31 19.60
N PRO A 96 -2.02 -7.43 20.93
CA PRO A 96 -2.72 -6.42 21.71
C PRO A 96 -1.98 -5.09 21.64
N VAL A 97 -2.71 -4.01 21.42
CA VAL A 97 -2.19 -2.64 21.42
C VAL A 97 -2.50 -2.00 22.79
N LEU A 98 -1.47 -1.49 23.45
CA LEU A 98 -1.55 -0.96 24.81
C LEU A 98 -1.29 0.55 24.85
N GLU A 99 -2.03 1.25 25.72
CA GLU A 99 -1.73 2.61 26.17
C GLU A 99 -1.60 2.60 27.69
N SER A 100 -0.42 2.99 28.19
CA SER A 100 -0.11 2.98 29.63
C SER A 100 -0.46 1.67 30.35
N GLY A 101 -0.30 0.53 29.67
CA GLY A 101 -0.58 -0.81 30.19
C GLY A 101 -2.03 -1.29 30.08
N SER A 102 -2.93 -0.47 29.54
CA SER A 102 -4.33 -0.82 29.27
C SER A 102 -4.52 -1.19 27.79
N ALA A 103 -5.31 -2.22 27.50
CA ALA A 103 -5.64 -2.58 26.11
C ALA A 103 -6.54 -1.53 25.46
N VAL A 104 -6.06 -0.90 24.39
CA VAL A 104 -6.82 0.06 23.60
C VAL A 104 -7.22 -0.49 22.23
N GLY A 105 -6.58 -1.56 21.77
CA GLY A 105 -6.88 -2.15 20.48
C GLY A 105 -6.18 -3.48 20.23
N VAL A 106 -6.29 -3.93 18.99
CA VAL A 106 -5.63 -5.12 18.44
C VAL A 106 -5.13 -4.76 17.05
N ILE A 107 -3.93 -5.21 16.71
CA ILE A 107 -3.43 -5.19 15.34
C ILE A 107 -3.11 -6.63 14.91
N THR A 108 -3.49 -6.97 13.68
CA THR A 108 -3.30 -8.28 13.08
C THR A 108 -2.38 -8.19 11.87
N GLN A 109 -1.80 -9.32 11.47
CA GLN A 109 -1.06 -9.40 10.20
C GLN A 109 -1.94 -9.07 8.97
N TYR A 110 -3.27 -9.21 9.09
CA TYR A 110 -4.21 -8.88 8.02
C TYR A 110 -4.30 -7.37 7.84
N ASP A 111 -4.33 -6.59 8.94
CA ASP A 111 -4.31 -5.12 8.87
C ASP A 111 -3.03 -4.62 8.17
N ILE A 112 -1.89 -5.23 8.47
CA ILE A 112 -0.61 -4.94 7.80
C ILE A 112 -0.70 -5.31 6.31
N LEU A 113 -1.22 -6.49 5.99
CA LEU A 113 -1.38 -6.93 4.61
C LEU A 113 -2.34 -6.04 3.83
N GLU A 114 -3.43 -5.59 4.46
CA GLU A 114 -4.40 -4.68 3.86
C GLU A 114 -3.75 -3.34 3.54
N ILE A 115 -2.94 -2.79 4.45
CA ILE A 115 -2.16 -1.57 4.17
C ILE A 115 -1.20 -1.78 3.02
N VAL A 116 -0.48 -2.91 2.98
CA VAL A 116 0.46 -3.24 1.90
C VAL A 116 -0.26 -3.48 0.57
N ALA A 117 -1.45 -4.08 0.59
CA ALA A 117 -2.28 -4.30 -0.59
C ALA A 117 -2.96 -3.00 -1.07
N ALA A 118 -3.34 -2.13 -0.13
CA ALA A 118 -3.93 -0.81 -0.40
C ALA A 118 -2.87 0.22 -0.81
N CYS A 119 -1.59 -0.02 -0.52
CA CYS A 119 -0.49 0.61 -1.22
C CYS A 119 -0.58 0.21 -2.70
N ARG A 120 -1.37 0.98 -3.47
CA ARG A 120 -1.32 0.99 -4.93
C ARG A 120 0.16 0.91 -5.29
N GLN A 121 0.51 -0.04 -6.17
CA GLN A 121 1.77 -0.01 -6.90
C GLN A 121 2.14 1.46 -7.09
N ARG A 122 3.34 1.87 -6.69
CA ARG A 122 3.94 3.02 -7.36
C ARG A 122 3.72 2.71 -8.83
N GLU A 123 2.83 3.46 -9.50
CA GLU A 123 2.66 3.37 -10.94
C GLU A 123 4.03 3.74 -11.47
N MET A 124 4.90 2.75 -11.64
CA MET A 124 6.25 2.94 -12.10
C MET A 124 6.09 3.38 -13.54
N LEU A 125 6.20 4.69 -13.76
CA LEU A 125 6.26 5.22 -15.11
C LEU A 125 7.47 4.60 -15.78
N PHE A 126 7.24 3.76 -16.79
CA PHE A 126 8.33 3.21 -17.58
C PHE A 126 8.89 4.32 -18.48
N VAL A 127 10.05 4.86 -18.12
CA VAL A 127 10.74 5.90 -18.90
C VAL A 127 11.81 5.24 -19.77
N GLN A 128 11.72 5.44 -21.09
CA GLN A 128 12.72 4.99 -22.06
C GLN A 128 13.31 6.18 -22.80
N LEU A 129 14.61 6.42 -22.61
CA LEU A 129 15.38 7.39 -23.38
C LEU A 129 16.24 6.62 -24.39
N SER A 130 16.11 6.90 -25.68
CA SER A 130 16.81 6.16 -26.74
C SER A 130 17.43 7.10 -27.78
N GLY A 131 18.56 6.71 -28.38
CA GLY A 131 19.26 7.57 -29.35
C GLY A 131 20.15 8.65 -28.73
N LEU A 132 20.38 8.58 -27.42
CA LEU A 132 21.41 9.33 -26.72
C LEU A 132 22.79 8.75 -27.03
N SER A 133 23.77 9.60 -27.34
CA SER A 133 25.19 9.20 -27.40
C SER A 133 25.81 9.17 -26.00
N ASP A 134 26.99 8.57 -25.84
CA ASP A 134 27.61 8.44 -24.51
C ASP A 134 27.88 9.79 -23.84
N SER A 135 28.23 10.83 -24.61
CA SER A 135 28.38 12.20 -24.11
C SER A 135 27.07 12.83 -23.62
N ASP A 136 25.92 12.33 -24.09
CA ASP A 136 24.62 12.90 -23.75
C ASP A 136 24.08 12.33 -22.43
N LYS A 137 24.69 11.24 -21.92
CA LYS A 137 24.28 10.59 -20.67
C LYS A 137 24.44 11.50 -19.45
N GLU A 138 25.36 12.46 -19.48
CA GLU A 138 25.57 13.44 -18.41
C GLU A 138 24.35 14.31 -18.13
N TYR A 139 23.45 14.46 -19.11
CA TYR A 139 22.21 15.23 -18.95
C TYR A 139 21.03 14.40 -18.43
N SER A 140 21.21 13.08 -18.26
CA SER A 140 20.11 12.16 -17.93
C SER A 140 19.42 12.55 -16.62
N ASP A 141 20.19 12.85 -15.58
CA ASP A 141 19.65 13.21 -14.25
C ASP A 141 18.75 14.44 -14.36
N GLN A 142 19.22 15.49 -15.04
CA GLN A 142 18.45 16.70 -15.27
C GLN A 142 17.18 16.44 -16.10
N ILE A 143 17.27 15.56 -17.10
CA ILE A 143 16.11 15.16 -17.91
C ILE A 143 15.09 14.40 -17.04
N TYR A 144 15.55 13.50 -16.18
CA TYR A 144 14.69 12.77 -15.24
C TYR A 144 14.01 13.70 -14.24
N GLU A 145 14.70 14.71 -13.72
CA GLU A 145 14.10 15.73 -12.85
C GLU A 145 12.94 16.47 -13.55
N TYR A 146 13.15 16.88 -14.81
CA TYR A 146 12.09 17.52 -15.59
C TYR A 146 10.90 16.60 -15.83
N ILE A 147 11.16 15.35 -16.23
CA ILE A 147 10.12 14.33 -16.41
C ILE A 147 9.32 14.18 -15.12
N GLN A 148 9.99 14.00 -13.98
CA GLN A 148 9.32 13.81 -12.69
C GLN A 148 8.45 15.01 -12.31
N SER A 149 8.96 16.23 -12.51
CA SER A 149 8.22 17.46 -12.18
C SER A 149 6.93 17.61 -12.99
N GLU A 150 6.92 17.19 -14.26
CA GLU A 150 5.77 17.28 -15.15
C GLU A 150 4.81 16.10 -14.98
N ILE A 151 5.32 14.89 -14.80
CA ILE A 151 4.51 13.69 -14.53
C ILE A 151 3.70 13.86 -13.24
N SER A 152 4.27 14.50 -12.21
CA SER A 152 3.55 14.85 -10.99
C SER A 152 2.29 15.70 -11.24
N LYS A 153 2.27 16.49 -12.32
CA LYS A 153 1.09 17.28 -12.73
C LYS A 153 0.11 16.41 -13.51
N ILE A 154 0.60 15.56 -14.41
CA ILE A 154 -0.19 14.65 -15.24
C ILE A 154 -0.93 13.61 -14.38
N SER A 155 -0.28 13.06 -13.36
CA SER A 155 -0.87 12.11 -12.40
C SER A 155 -2.10 12.66 -11.65
N LYS A 156 -2.31 13.98 -11.64
CA LYS A 156 -3.52 14.60 -11.06
C LYS A 156 -4.75 14.49 -11.96
N VAL A 157 -4.58 14.15 -13.23
CA VAL A 157 -5.64 14.16 -14.24
C VAL A 157 -5.75 12.84 -15.03
N GLY A 158 -4.77 11.95 -14.92
CA GLY A 158 -4.81 10.59 -15.43
C GLY A 158 -3.61 9.77 -14.97
N THR A 159 -3.64 8.46 -15.21
CA THR A 159 -2.56 7.52 -14.84
C THR A 159 -1.60 7.33 -16.01
N PRO A 160 -0.35 7.84 -15.94
CA PRO A 160 0.66 7.64 -16.98
C PRO A 160 1.35 6.28 -16.80
N SER A 161 1.40 5.47 -17.86
CA SER A 161 1.95 4.10 -17.83
C SER A 161 3.32 3.97 -18.50
N SER A 162 3.61 4.78 -19.52
CA SER A 162 4.93 4.80 -20.17
C SER A 162 5.25 6.14 -20.82
N LEU A 163 6.54 6.48 -20.84
CA LEU A 163 7.09 7.64 -21.51
C LEU A 163 8.31 7.22 -22.33
N THR A 164 8.27 7.42 -23.64
CA THR A 164 9.40 7.13 -24.54
C THR A 164 9.87 8.40 -25.22
N PHE A 165 11.15 8.76 -25.05
CA PHE A 165 11.84 9.78 -25.82
C PHE A 165 12.82 9.14 -26.79
N HIS A 166 12.66 9.48 -28.07
CA HIS A 166 13.58 9.13 -29.15
C HIS A 166 14.37 10.37 -29.57
N TYR A 167 15.67 10.36 -29.30
CA TYR A 167 16.60 11.41 -29.65
C TYR A 167 17.21 11.11 -31.03
N GLY A 168 17.13 12.09 -31.92
CA GLY A 168 17.81 12.09 -33.22
C GLY A 168 18.70 13.33 -33.35
N LYS A 169 19.70 13.24 -34.22
CA LYS A 169 20.61 14.35 -34.55
C LYS A 169 20.36 14.80 -36.00
N TYR A 170 20.24 16.10 -36.22
CA TYR A 170 20.06 16.68 -37.55
C TYR A 170 21.26 17.57 -37.89
N ASN A 171 21.87 17.32 -39.06
CA ASN A 171 22.94 18.15 -39.60
C ASN A 171 22.34 19.15 -40.59
N GLU A 172 22.25 20.43 -40.19
CA GLU A 172 22.21 21.55 -41.11
C GLU A 172 23.58 22.21 -41.04
N GLY A 173 24.34 22.20 -42.15
CA GLY A 173 25.78 22.46 -42.21
C GLY A 173 26.34 23.47 -41.20
N GLY A 174 27.37 23.04 -40.46
CA GLY A 174 28.08 23.81 -39.44
C GLY A 174 28.61 22.91 -38.32
N ASP A 175 29.37 23.49 -37.38
CA ASP A 175 30.04 22.80 -36.27
C ASP A 175 29.12 22.49 -35.07
N ARG A 176 27.80 22.73 -35.20
CA ARG A 176 26.82 22.51 -34.13
C ARG A 176 25.74 21.52 -34.57
N GLN A 177 25.49 20.52 -33.73
CA GLN A 177 24.44 19.52 -33.94
C GLN A 177 23.12 20.00 -33.32
N LYS A 178 22.00 19.85 -34.06
CA LYS A 178 20.65 20.05 -33.52
C LYS A 178 20.08 18.71 -33.05
N TYR A 179 19.49 18.70 -31.86
CA TYR A 179 18.71 17.58 -31.35
C TYR A 179 17.27 17.67 -31.82
N SER A 180 16.72 16.54 -32.26
CA SER A 180 15.30 16.35 -32.56
C SER A 180 14.79 15.24 -31.66
N VAL A 181 13.91 15.57 -30.72
CA VAL A 181 13.36 14.62 -29.74
C VAL A 181 11.90 14.36 -30.05
N SER A 182 11.54 13.10 -30.21
CA SER A 182 10.15 12.66 -30.38
C SER A 182 9.69 11.94 -29.12
N GLY A 183 8.59 12.42 -28.53
CA GLY A 183 8.05 11.92 -27.29
C GLY A 183 6.73 11.19 -27.50
N ARG A 184 6.55 10.07 -26.79
CA ARG A 184 5.30 9.34 -26.68
C ARG A 184 4.99 9.10 -25.21
N LEU A 185 3.86 9.62 -24.74
CA LEU A 185 3.34 9.42 -23.39
C LEU A 185 2.05 8.60 -23.48
N ALA A 186 2.04 7.43 -22.85
CA ALA A 186 0.83 6.63 -22.69
C ALA A 186 0.21 6.87 -21.32
N LEU A 187 -1.09 7.16 -21.30
CA LEU A 187 -1.95 7.03 -20.15
C LEU A 187 -2.84 5.80 -20.36
N ASP A 188 -3.45 5.26 -19.30
CA ASP A 188 -4.31 4.06 -19.36
C ASP A 188 -5.41 4.11 -20.43
N SER A 189 -5.86 5.31 -20.81
CA SER A 189 -6.96 5.49 -21.76
C SER A 189 -6.54 6.10 -23.10
N GLU A 190 -5.40 6.77 -23.18
CA GLU A 190 -5.02 7.61 -24.33
C GLU A 190 -3.51 7.71 -24.49
N VAL A 191 -3.06 7.94 -25.72
CA VAL A 191 -1.65 8.14 -26.05
C VAL A 191 -1.46 9.54 -26.62
N PHE A 192 -0.43 10.23 -26.14
CA PHE A 192 -0.04 11.56 -26.57
C PHE A 192 1.33 11.50 -27.21
N THR A 193 1.49 12.19 -28.34
CA THR A 193 2.77 12.30 -29.05
C THR A 193 3.10 13.74 -29.31
N ALA A 194 4.39 14.07 -29.24
CA ALA A 194 4.91 15.40 -29.55
C ALA A 194 6.34 15.30 -30.09
N LYS A 195 6.80 16.38 -30.72
CA LYS A 195 8.17 16.50 -31.21
C LYS A 195 8.71 17.89 -30.88
N GLU A 196 9.99 17.96 -30.54
CA GLU A 196 10.71 19.21 -30.30
C GLU A 196 12.11 19.17 -30.91
N VAL A 197 12.61 20.34 -31.33
CA VAL A 197 13.95 20.49 -31.92
C VAL A 197 14.69 21.64 -31.26
N GLY A 198 15.99 21.47 -30.99
CA GLY A 198 16.82 22.55 -30.47
C GLY A 198 18.28 22.17 -30.31
N TRP A 199 19.06 23.10 -29.78
CA TRP A 199 20.52 22.96 -29.68
C TRP A 199 20.98 22.37 -28.34
N ASP A 200 20.13 22.41 -27.32
CA ASP A 200 20.41 21.95 -25.96
C ASP A 200 19.47 20.79 -25.64
N ILE A 201 20.03 19.62 -25.37
CA ILE A 201 19.26 18.38 -25.21
C ILE A 201 18.36 18.41 -23.97
N ALA A 202 18.83 18.96 -22.86
CA ALA A 202 18.08 19.03 -21.62
C ALA A 202 16.91 20.01 -21.75
N LYS A 203 17.15 21.18 -22.37
CA LYS A 203 16.12 22.16 -22.66
C LYS A 203 15.07 21.61 -23.63
N VAL A 204 15.49 20.97 -24.72
CA VAL A 204 14.58 20.36 -25.70
C VAL A 204 13.73 19.27 -25.05
N SER A 205 14.31 18.47 -24.15
CA SER A 205 13.57 17.44 -23.40
C SER A 205 12.53 18.04 -22.46
N ASN A 206 12.88 19.13 -21.76
CA ASN A 206 11.95 19.86 -20.90
C ASN A 206 10.79 20.48 -21.70
N ASP A 207 11.09 21.14 -22.81
CA ASP A 207 10.09 21.78 -23.68
C ASP A 207 9.16 20.74 -24.31
N LEU A 208 9.70 19.58 -24.73
CA LEU A 208 8.90 18.44 -25.18
C LEU A 208 7.98 17.91 -24.08
N MET A 209 8.49 17.76 -22.85
CA MET A 209 7.70 17.26 -21.72
C MET A 209 6.55 18.23 -21.40
N LYS A 210 6.81 19.55 -21.38
CA LYS A 210 5.76 20.58 -21.20
C LYS A 210 4.71 20.54 -22.31
N LYS A 211 5.10 20.31 -23.57
CA LYS A 211 4.17 20.12 -24.68
C LYS A 211 3.25 18.91 -24.46
N LEU A 212 3.80 17.79 -24.00
CA LEU A 212 3.00 16.60 -23.65
C LEU A 212 2.05 16.89 -22.49
N THR A 213 2.50 17.57 -21.43
CA THR A 213 1.65 17.99 -20.31
C THR A 213 0.48 18.86 -20.80
N ALA A 214 0.76 19.87 -21.62
CA ALA A 214 -0.28 20.75 -22.16
C ALA A 214 -1.32 19.97 -22.97
N ALA A 215 -0.88 19.04 -23.83
CA ALA A 215 -1.79 18.20 -24.63
C ALA A 215 -2.70 17.33 -23.75
N VAL A 216 -2.18 16.77 -22.66
CA VAL A 216 -2.98 16.00 -21.69
C VAL A 216 -4.04 16.90 -21.02
N MET A 217 -3.64 18.08 -20.56
CA MET A 217 -4.54 19.02 -19.87
C MET A 217 -5.66 19.50 -20.80
N GLU A 218 -5.34 19.91 -22.03
CA GLU A 218 -6.32 20.32 -23.03
C GLU A 218 -7.32 19.20 -23.36
N ARG A 219 -6.82 17.97 -23.49
CA ARG A 219 -7.66 16.80 -23.79
C ARG A 219 -8.65 16.49 -22.66
N LYS A 220 -8.21 16.67 -21.40
CA LYS A 220 -9.06 16.53 -20.22
C LYS A 220 -10.15 17.61 -20.18
N ASP A 221 -9.79 18.88 -20.39
CA ASP A 221 -10.73 20.00 -20.37
C ASP A 221 -11.80 19.88 -21.48
N ALA A 222 -11.41 19.37 -22.65
CA ALA A 222 -12.35 19.08 -23.74
C ALA A 222 -13.37 17.99 -23.35
N LYS A 223 -12.94 16.93 -22.66
CA LYS A 223 -13.84 15.86 -22.16
C LYS A 223 -14.81 16.38 -21.10
N ASP A 224 -14.34 17.21 -20.19
CA ASP A 224 -15.18 17.79 -19.14
C ASP A 224 -16.22 18.76 -19.72
N THR A 225 -15.83 19.57 -20.70
CA THR A 225 -16.75 20.47 -21.43
C THR A 225 -17.82 19.68 -22.20
N TYR A 226 -17.44 18.60 -22.87
CA TYR A 226 -18.39 17.72 -23.57
C TYR A 226 -19.40 17.08 -22.60
N ARG A 227 -18.95 16.61 -21.43
CA ARG A 227 -19.81 16.01 -20.41
C ARG A 227 -20.81 17.03 -19.83
N LYS A 228 -20.39 18.27 -19.62
CA LYS A 228 -21.26 19.35 -19.09
C LYS A 228 -22.35 19.78 -20.07
N ARG A 229 -22.13 19.69 -21.39
CA ARG A 229 -23.15 20.03 -22.41
C ARG A 229 -24.23 18.96 -22.59
N LYS A 230 -24.03 17.76 -22.06
CA LYS A 230 -24.92 16.60 -22.22
C LYS A 230 -25.80 16.33 -20.99
N LYS A 231 -25.56 17.04 -19.89
CA LYS A 231 -26.43 17.11 -18.71
C LYS A 231 -27.32 18.33 -18.83
#